data_AF-A0A4Y2UQN8-F1
#
_entry.id   AF-A0A4Y2UQN8-F1
#
_cell.length_a   1.000
_cell.length_b   1.000
_cell.length_c   1.000
_cell.angle_alpha   90.00
_cell.angle_beta   90.00
_cell.angle_gamma   90.00
#
_symmetry.space_group_name_H-M   'P 1'
#
loop_
_entity.id
_entity.type
_entity.pdbx_description
1 polymer ?
#
loop_
_entity_poly.entity_id
_entity_poly.type
_entity_poly.pdbx_seq_one_letter_code
_entity_poly.pdbx_strand_id
1 'polypeptide(L)'
;MIFYRKNNKATDLYRKVWRKRNSHIESKDIDEDASSIRPFKICVPDSVLDDLKSRLGRARLNTPSRNDNFYNGFNPEHLRKLTDYWKTKFDWRRREQELNKYPQFKTKIGDIDVHFLQFKASQHDFKLKMIPLLLIHNWPGSFADFQKVIPILQTSCVEHGFVFEIVCPSIPGCGFSEAPHQSGM
;
A
#
# COMPACT_ATOMS: atom_id res chain seq x y z
N MET A 1 -31.69 -9.30 29.61
CA MET A 1 -30.33 -9.49 30.18
C MET A 1 -29.93 -10.93 29.95
N ILE A 2 -29.18 -11.22 28.88
CA ILE A 2 -28.65 -12.55 28.56
C ILE A 2 -27.18 -12.35 28.17
N PHE A 3 -26.27 -12.85 29.00
CA PHE A 3 -24.83 -12.82 28.75
C PHE A 3 -24.46 -13.86 27.70
N TYR A 4 -23.93 -13.43 26.55
CA TYR A 4 -23.31 -14.33 25.58
C TYR A 4 -21.82 -14.45 25.90
N ARG A 5 -21.43 -15.54 26.57
CA ARG A 5 -20.04 -15.91 26.86
C ARG A 5 -19.38 -16.42 25.57
N LYS A 6 -18.58 -15.59 24.89
CA LYS A 6 -17.80 -16.03 23.72
C LYS A 6 -16.64 -16.93 24.15
N ASN A 7 -16.66 -18.16 23.66
CA ASN A 7 -15.68 -19.23 23.87
C ASN A 7 -14.38 -18.91 23.10
N ASN A 8 -13.25 -18.85 23.81
CA ASN A 8 -11.95 -18.32 23.37
C ASN A 8 -11.06 -19.37 22.65
N LYS A 9 -11.64 -20.45 22.12
CA LYS A 9 -10.87 -21.61 21.63
C LYS A 9 -10.22 -21.41 20.25
N ALA A 10 -10.84 -20.60 19.39
CA ALA A 10 -10.33 -20.35 18.03
C ALA A 10 -9.12 -19.39 18.03
N THR A 11 -9.15 -18.37 18.90
CA THR A 11 -8.06 -17.41 19.12
C THR A 11 -6.84 -18.09 19.75
N ASP A 12 -7.05 -19.02 20.68
CA ASP A 12 -5.96 -19.81 21.27
C ASP A 12 -5.34 -20.79 20.27
N LEU A 13 -6.14 -21.44 19.41
CA LEU A 13 -5.63 -22.32 18.38
C LEU A 13 -4.76 -21.55 17.37
N TYR A 14 -5.21 -20.36 16.96
CA TYR A 14 -4.46 -19.50 16.03
C TYR A 14 -3.12 -19.05 16.64
N ARG A 15 -3.11 -18.60 17.91
CA ARG A 15 -1.88 -18.25 18.63
C ARG A 15 -0.93 -19.44 18.78
N LYS A 16 -1.47 -20.64 19.03
CA LYS A 16 -0.66 -21.85 19.22
C LYS A 16 -0.03 -22.33 17.91
N VAL A 17 -0.78 -22.27 16.81
CA VAL A 17 -0.29 -22.59 15.46
C VAL A 17 0.76 -21.56 15.01
N TRP A 18 0.52 -20.27 15.23
CA TRP A 18 1.47 -19.20 14.91
C TRP A 18 2.78 -19.34 15.70
N ARG A 19 2.71 -19.57 17.02
CA ARG A 19 3.89 -19.81 17.87
C ARG A 19 4.67 -21.07 17.48
N LYS A 20 3.97 -22.17 17.12
CA LYS A 20 4.64 -23.41 16.73
C LYS A 20 5.37 -23.26 15.40
N ARG A 21 4.77 -22.54 14.45
CA ARG A 21 5.32 -22.28 13.11
C ARG A 21 6.47 -21.28 13.14
N ASN A 22 6.44 -20.32 14.05
CA ASN A 22 7.47 -19.28 14.24
C ASN A 22 8.40 -19.58 15.42
N SER A 23 8.52 -20.84 15.84
CA SER A 23 9.34 -21.26 16.98
C SER A 23 10.85 -21.05 16.78
N HIS A 24 11.30 -20.85 15.53
CA HIS A 24 12.66 -20.47 15.17
C HIS A 24 12.87 -18.95 15.11
N ILE A 25 11.78 -18.16 15.14
CA ILE A 25 11.82 -16.71 15.33
C ILE A 25 11.82 -16.50 16.85
N GLU A 26 12.94 -16.83 17.51
CA GLU A 26 13.16 -16.38 18.88
C GLU A 26 13.12 -14.86 18.89
N SER A 27 12.48 -14.29 19.92
CA SER A 27 12.34 -12.84 20.16
C SER A 27 13.67 -12.13 20.48
N LYS A 28 14.80 -12.67 20.01
CA LYS A 28 16.15 -12.22 20.36
C LYS A 28 16.70 -11.11 19.46
N ASP A 29 16.07 -10.83 18.33
CA ASP A 29 16.58 -9.86 17.35
C ASP A 29 15.64 -8.67 17.08
N ILE A 30 14.63 -8.44 17.92
CA ILE A 30 13.89 -7.17 17.86
C ILE A 30 14.72 -6.14 18.62
N ASP A 31 15.70 -5.58 17.92
CA ASP A 31 16.43 -4.39 18.38
C ASP A 31 15.39 -3.29 18.63
N GLU A 32 15.15 -2.97 19.91
CA GLU A 32 14.07 -2.04 20.32
C GLU A 32 14.25 -0.64 19.69
N ASP A 33 15.48 -0.29 19.29
CA ASP A 33 15.81 0.96 18.59
C ASP A 33 15.59 0.90 17.06
N ALA A 34 15.58 -0.29 16.44
CA ALA A 34 15.37 -0.46 14.99
C ALA A 34 13.89 -0.38 14.57
N SER A 35 12.95 -0.46 15.52
CA SER A 35 11.49 -0.54 15.29
C SER A 35 10.79 0.84 15.26
N SER A 36 11.53 1.94 15.14
CA SER A 36 10.93 3.27 15.14
C SER A 36 10.08 3.50 13.88
N ILE A 37 8.82 3.92 14.09
CA ILE A 37 7.94 4.37 13.00
C ILE A 37 8.38 5.77 12.59
N ARG A 38 8.84 5.91 11.35
CA ARG A 38 9.41 7.16 10.80
C ARG A 38 8.47 7.78 9.78
N PRO A 39 8.17 9.09 9.84
CA PRO A 39 7.43 9.77 8.78
C PRO A 39 8.13 9.60 7.42
N PHE A 40 7.33 9.40 6.37
CA PHE A 40 7.82 9.25 5.01
C PHE A 40 7.13 10.25 4.09
N LYS A 41 7.90 10.82 3.15
CA LYS A 41 7.38 11.70 2.11
C LYS A 41 7.97 11.27 0.77
N ILE A 42 7.11 11.10 -0.23
CA ILE A 42 7.52 10.79 -1.58
C ILE A 42 8.23 12.01 -2.15
N CYS A 43 9.46 11.83 -2.61
CA CYS A 43 10.26 12.86 -3.24
C CYS A 43 11.10 12.21 -4.35
N VAL A 44 10.57 12.19 -5.57
CA VAL A 44 11.27 11.63 -6.73
C VAL A 44 12.16 12.72 -7.35
N PRO A 45 13.47 12.47 -7.55
CA PRO A 45 14.36 13.46 -8.17
C PRO A 45 13.93 13.85 -9.60
N ASP A 46 14.14 15.10 -10.00
CA ASP A 46 13.83 15.57 -11.37
C ASP A 46 14.56 14.74 -12.44
N SER A 47 15.79 14.29 -12.15
CA SER A 47 16.56 13.43 -13.05
C SER A 47 15.86 12.12 -13.41
N VAL A 48 15.06 11.56 -12.50
CA VAL A 48 14.25 10.35 -12.78
C VAL A 48 13.10 10.69 -13.72
N LEU A 49 12.49 11.86 -13.57
CA LEU A 49 11.40 12.31 -14.43
C LEU A 49 11.90 12.67 -15.84
N ASP A 50 13.09 13.25 -15.93
CA ASP A 50 13.74 13.56 -17.20
C ASP A 50 14.17 12.28 -17.93
N ASP A 51 14.72 11.29 -17.21
CA ASP A 51 15.02 9.97 -17.77
C ASP A 51 13.73 9.30 -18.29
N LEU A 52 12.64 9.34 -17.53
CA LEU A 52 11.33 8.82 -17.96
C LEU A 52 10.87 9.48 -19.27
N LYS A 53 10.87 10.82 -19.35
CA LYS A 53 10.48 11.56 -20.57
C LYS A 53 11.37 11.22 -21.76
N SER A 54 12.69 11.11 -21.53
CA SER A 54 13.66 10.72 -22.55
C SER A 54 13.40 9.32 -23.09
N ARG A 55 13.09 8.35 -22.22
CA ARG A 55 12.76 6.97 -22.62
C ARG A 55 11.45 6.88 -23.39
N LEU A 56 10.40 7.56 -22.92
CA LEU A 56 9.12 7.65 -23.62
C LEU A 56 9.30 8.30 -25.02
N GLY A 57 10.17 9.31 -25.14
CA GLY A 57 10.46 9.96 -26.41
C GLY A 57 11.23 9.10 -27.41
N ARG A 58 11.94 8.07 -26.96
CA ARG A 58 12.73 7.15 -27.80
C ARG A 58 12.08 5.77 -27.97
N ALA A 59 10.89 5.57 -27.40
CA ALA A 59 10.19 4.29 -27.45
C ALA A 59 9.84 3.93 -28.90
N ARG A 60 10.21 2.71 -29.31
CA ARG A 60 9.82 2.15 -30.61
C ARG A 60 8.51 1.40 -30.43
N LEU A 61 7.43 1.90 -31.03
CA LEU A 61 6.11 1.27 -30.96
C LEU A 61 5.86 0.46 -32.23
N ASN A 62 5.25 -0.71 -32.06
CA ASN A 62 4.87 -1.57 -33.18
C ASN A 62 3.84 -0.88 -34.08
N THR A 63 3.85 -1.23 -35.37
CA THR A 63 2.78 -0.83 -36.29
C THR A 63 1.48 -1.52 -35.88
N PRO A 64 0.36 -0.81 -35.85
CA PRO A 64 -0.91 -1.41 -35.49
C PRO A 64 -1.32 -2.48 -36.52
N SER A 65 -1.59 -3.69 -36.04
CA SER A 65 -2.43 -4.63 -36.78
C SER A 65 -3.87 -4.13 -36.78
N ARG A 66 -4.59 -4.38 -37.87
CA ARG A 66 -5.97 -3.88 -38.05
C ARG A 66 -6.88 -4.35 -36.91
N ASN A 67 -7.41 -3.39 -36.15
CA ASN A 67 -8.61 -3.48 -35.30
C ASN A 67 -8.74 -4.74 -34.41
N ASP A 68 -7.76 -5.00 -33.55
CA ASP A 68 -7.76 -6.19 -32.68
C ASP A 68 -8.44 -6.02 -31.31
N ASN A 69 -8.93 -4.82 -30.94
CA ASN A 69 -9.63 -4.55 -29.67
C ASN A 69 -9.02 -5.26 -28.44
N PHE A 70 -7.69 -5.28 -28.33
CA PHE A 70 -6.92 -5.96 -27.26
C PHE A 70 -6.94 -7.50 -27.24
N TYR A 71 -7.55 -8.15 -28.23
CA TYR A 71 -7.63 -9.62 -28.30
C TYR A 71 -6.25 -10.29 -28.28
N ASN A 72 -5.26 -9.66 -28.93
CA ASN A 72 -3.89 -10.16 -29.00
C ASN A 72 -2.93 -9.46 -28.01
N GLY A 73 -3.46 -8.94 -26.91
CA GLY A 73 -2.69 -8.17 -25.93
C GLY A 73 -2.85 -6.67 -26.10
N PHE A 74 -1.88 -5.88 -25.64
CA PHE A 74 -2.07 -4.43 -25.58
C PHE A 74 -2.10 -3.79 -26.97
N ASN A 75 -3.18 -3.09 -27.29
CA ASN A 75 -3.36 -2.47 -28.60
C ASN A 75 -2.31 -1.37 -28.88
N PRO A 76 -1.55 -1.42 -29.98
CA PRO A 76 -0.47 -0.46 -30.26
C PRO A 76 -0.92 1.00 -30.40
N GLU A 77 -2.13 1.27 -30.89
CA GLU A 77 -2.66 2.64 -30.98
C GLU A 77 -3.02 3.21 -29.60
N HIS A 78 -3.54 2.37 -28.72
CA HIS A 78 -3.74 2.77 -27.32
C HIS A 78 -2.40 3.04 -26.62
N LEU A 79 -1.37 2.23 -26.91
CA LEU A 79 -0.05 2.42 -26.31
C LEU A 79 0.59 3.73 -26.77
N ARG A 80 0.42 4.10 -28.04
CA ARG A 80 0.85 5.39 -28.60
C ARG A 80 0.20 6.55 -27.86
N LYS A 81 -1.13 6.55 -27.74
CA LYS A 81 -1.89 7.58 -27.00
C LYS A 81 -1.45 7.69 -25.54
N LEU A 82 -1.23 6.54 -24.87
CA LEU A 82 -0.78 6.51 -23.48
C LEU A 82 0.63 7.09 -23.34
N THR A 83 1.54 6.71 -24.22
CA THR A 83 2.93 7.21 -24.26
C THR A 83 2.96 8.72 -24.49
N ASP A 84 2.15 9.22 -25.43
CA ASP A 84 2.04 10.64 -25.74
C ASP A 84 1.49 11.42 -24.54
N TYR A 85 0.45 10.91 -23.87
CA TYR A 85 -0.09 11.53 -22.66
C TYR A 85 0.96 11.58 -21.55
N TRP A 86 1.64 10.47 -21.26
CA TRP A 86 2.68 10.41 -20.23
C TRP A 86 3.83 11.36 -20.50
N LYS A 87 4.25 11.47 -21.77
CA LYS A 87 5.35 12.34 -22.18
C LYS A 87 5.00 13.83 -22.09
N THR A 88 3.76 14.21 -22.41
CA THR A 88 3.40 15.62 -22.69
C THR A 88 2.41 16.25 -21.74
N LYS A 89 1.56 15.45 -21.07
CA LYS A 89 0.41 15.94 -20.29
C LYS A 89 0.40 15.46 -18.85
N PHE A 90 1.00 14.30 -18.58
CA PHE A 90 1.03 13.76 -17.24
C PHE A 90 1.97 14.57 -16.34
N ASP A 91 1.42 15.09 -15.25
CA ASP A 91 2.15 15.87 -14.26
C ASP A 91 2.45 15.01 -13.03
N TRP A 92 3.68 14.50 -12.95
CA TRP A 92 4.13 13.73 -11.79
C TRP A 92 4.14 14.58 -10.51
N ARG A 93 4.51 15.86 -10.58
CA ARG A 93 4.63 16.72 -9.40
C ARG A 93 3.27 16.94 -8.75
N ARG A 94 2.24 17.14 -9.57
CA ARG A 94 0.85 17.14 -9.09
C ARG A 94 0.48 15.81 -8.44
N ARG A 95 0.80 14.67 -9.08
CA ARG A 95 0.45 13.34 -8.55
C ARG A 95 1.18 13.03 -7.23
N GLU A 96 2.44 13.41 -7.14
CA GLU A 96 3.28 13.30 -5.93
C GLU A 96 2.71 14.13 -4.78
N GLN A 97 2.27 15.37 -5.05
CA GLN A 97 1.57 16.19 -4.07
C GLN A 97 0.27 15.53 -3.59
N GLU A 98 -0.53 14.96 -4.51
CA GLU A 98 -1.76 14.25 -4.15
C GLU A 98 -1.48 13.01 -3.28
N LEU A 99 -0.44 12.22 -3.58
CA LEU A 99 -0.03 11.07 -2.77
C LEU A 99 0.47 11.48 -1.39
N ASN A 100 1.22 12.58 -1.30
CA ASN A 100 1.75 13.11 -0.04
C ASN A 100 0.71 13.79 0.85
N LYS A 101 -0.56 13.92 0.42
CA LYS A 101 -1.65 14.38 1.31
C LYS A 101 -1.98 13.36 2.41
N TYR A 102 -1.64 12.10 2.17
CA TYR A 102 -1.91 11.03 3.12
C TYR A 102 -0.72 10.87 4.09
N PRO A 103 -0.95 10.57 5.38
CA PRO A 103 0.09 10.28 6.35
C PRO A 103 0.80 8.96 6.02
N GLN A 104 2.06 9.05 5.59
CA GLN A 104 2.88 7.91 5.19
C GLN A 104 4.03 7.72 6.15
N PHE A 105 4.41 6.47 6.37
CA PHE A 105 5.45 6.09 7.31
C PHE A 105 6.27 4.93 6.76
N LYS A 106 7.44 4.73 7.39
CA LYS A 106 8.28 3.57 7.21
C LYS A 106 8.69 2.99 8.56
N THR A 107 8.80 1.68 8.64
CA THR A 107 9.38 0.97 9.79
C THR A 107 10.10 -0.29 9.34
N LYS A 108 11.09 -0.74 10.10
CA LYS A 108 11.75 -2.03 9.88
C LYS A 108 10.87 -3.14 10.45
N ILE A 109 10.58 -4.14 9.61
CA ILE A 109 9.98 -5.41 10.04
C ILE A 109 10.94 -6.52 9.61
N GLY A 110 11.64 -7.11 10.59
CA GLY A 110 12.82 -7.92 10.29
C GLY A 110 13.90 -7.07 9.63
N ASP A 111 14.44 -7.53 8.51
CA ASP A 111 15.45 -6.84 7.71
C ASP A 111 14.87 -5.90 6.64
N ILE A 112 13.54 -5.87 6.45
CA ILE A 112 12.87 -5.12 5.37
C ILE A 112 12.34 -3.77 5.89
N ASP A 113 12.66 -2.66 5.20
CA ASP A 113 12.05 -1.35 5.43
C ASP A 113 10.67 -1.26 4.72
N VAL A 114 9.60 -1.33 5.52
CA VAL A 114 8.22 -1.41 5.03
C VAL A 114 7.55 -0.04 5.05
N HIS A 115 7.04 0.39 3.90
CA HIS A 115 6.22 1.59 3.74
C HIS A 115 4.74 1.31 4.03
N PHE A 116 4.05 2.23 4.69
CA PHE A 116 2.62 2.15 4.91
C PHE A 116 1.95 3.52 5.10
N LEU A 117 0.66 3.60 4.79
CA LEU A 117 -0.22 4.68 5.24
C LEU A 117 -0.83 4.33 6.60
N GLN A 118 -1.01 5.32 7.48
CA GLN A 118 -1.70 5.12 8.76
C GLN A 118 -2.71 6.24 9.03
N PHE A 119 -3.95 5.86 9.27
CA PHE A 119 -5.03 6.76 9.63
C PHE A 119 -5.59 6.38 10.99
N LYS A 120 -5.48 7.30 11.95
CA LYS A 120 -6.00 7.14 13.30
C LYS A 120 -7.39 7.75 13.41
N ALA A 121 -8.19 7.27 14.36
CA ALA A 121 -9.47 7.89 14.69
C ALA A 121 -9.27 9.32 15.19
N SER A 122 -10.23 10.21 14.94
CA SER A 122 -10.15 11.59 15.42
C SER A 122 -10.45 11.66 16.91
N GLN A 123 -10.08 12.77 17.57
CA GLN A 123 -10.37 12.95 19.00
C GLN A 123 -11.88 12.96 19.31
N HIS A 124 -12.71 13.34 18.33
CA HIS A 124 -14.16 13.33 18.49
C HIS A 124 -14.75 11.91 18.49
N ASP A 125 -13.98 10.91 18.04
CA ASP A 125 -14.41 9.52 17.92
C ASP A 125 -14.04 8.66 19.12
N PHE A 126 -13.40 9.21 20.16
CA PHE A 126 -12.94 8.43 21.33
C PHE A 126 -14.05 7.75 22.12
N LYS A 127 -15.32 8.12 21.89
CA LYS A 127 -16.49 7.44 22.47
C LYS A 127 -16.93 6.22 21.66
N LEU A 128 -16.42 6.06 20.43
CA LEU A 128 -16.72 4.96 19.54
C LEU A 128 -15.70 3.83 19.72
N LYS A 129 -16.11 2.61 19.39
CA LYS A 129 -15.21 1.46 19.34
C LYS A 129 -14.25 1.60 18.17
N MET A 130 -12.95 1.63 18.45
CA MET A 130 -11.91 1.59 17.42
C MET A 130 -11.74 0.17 16.88
N ILE A 131 -11.74 0.03 15.56
CA ILE A 131 -11.52 -1.25 14.88
C ILE A 131 -10.30 -1.10 13.96
N PRO A 132 -9.21 -1.85 14.19
CA PRO A 132 -8.08 -1.83 13.27
C PRO A 132 -8.47 -2.51 11.95
N LEU A 133 -8.19 -1.86 10.83
CA LEU A 133 -8.45 -2.34 9.48
C LEU A 133 -7.15 -2.30 8.66
N LEU A 134 -6.73 -3.47 8.19
CA LEU A 134 -5.56 -3.62 7.32
C LEU A 134 -6.01 -3.70 5.86
N LEU A 135 -5.56 -2.77 5.02
CA LEU A 135 -5.86 -2.74 3.58
C LEU A 135 -4.63 -3.18 2.78
N ILE A 136 -4.67 -4.39 2.23
CA ILE A 136 -3.58 -5.01 1.49
C ILE A 136 -3.90 -4.96 -0.01
N HIS A 137 -3.04 -4.34 -0.81
CA HIS A 137 -3.13 -4.40 -2.27
C HIS A 137 -2.46 -5.66 -2.81
N ASN A 138 -2.70 -5.96 -4.10
CA ASN A 138 -2.03 -7.06 -4.81
C ASN A 138 -1.35 -6.53 -6.08
N TRP A 139 -0.61 -7.37 -6.81
CA TRP A 139 -0.04 -7.04 -8.12
C TRP A 139 -1.13 -7.07 -9.21
N PRO A 140 -1.14 -6.14 -10.18
CA PRO A 140 -0.20 -5.04 -10.44
C PRO A 140 -0.57 -3.70 -9.75
N GLY A 141 -1.32 -3.76 -8.65
CA GLY A 141 -1.77 -2.60 -7.88
C GLY A 141 -0.77 -2.08 -6.84
N SER A 142 -1.19 -1.06 -6.09
CA SER A 142 -0.37 -0.42 -5.04
C SER A 142 -1.25 0.18 -3.93
N PHE A 143 -0.61 0.70 -2.88
CA PHE A 143 -1.30 1.48 -1.85
C PHE A 143 -2.15 2.64 -2.42
N ALA A 144 -1.80 3.14 -3.60
CA ALA A 144 -2.52 4.23 -4.25
C ALA A 144 -3.95 3.83 -4.70
N ASP A 145 -4.24 2.54 -4.85
CA ASP A 145 -5.58 2.06 -5.24
C ASP A 145 -6.64 2.37 -4.18
N PHE A 146 -6.21 2.50 -2.92
CA PHE A 146 -7.11 2.77 -1.80
C PHE A 146 -7.39 4.25 -1.55
N GLN A 147 -6.78 5.18 -2.30
CA GLN A 147 -6.93 6.63 -2.07
C GLN A 147 -8.39 7.11 -2.09
N LYS A 148 -9.25 6.47 -2.86
CA LYS A 148 -10.68 6.81 -2.95
C LYS A 148 -11.53 6.18 -1.85
N VAL A 149 -11.15 4.99 -1.35
CA VAL A 149 -11.92 4.27 -0.33
C VAL A 149 -11.54 4.69 1.09
N ILE A 150 -10.27 5.08 1.31
CA ILE A 150 -9.76 5.50 2.62
C ILE A 150 -10.63 6.60 3.25
N PRO A 151 -10.96 7.73 2.57
CA PRO A 151 -11.78 8.77 3.18
C PRO A 151 -13.17 8.28 3.61
N ILE A 152 -13.73 7.32 2.88
CA ILE A 152 -15.05 6.73 3.20
C ILE A 152 -14.92 5.85 4.45
N LEU A 153 -13.90 5.00 4.50
CA LEU A 153 -13.66 4.09 5.63
C LEU A 153 -13.22 4.82 6.90
N GLN A 154 -12.58 5.98 6.78
CA GLN A 154 -12.23 6.84 7.93
C GLN A 154 -13.45 7.53 8.54
N THR A 155 -14.57 7.61 7.82
CA THR A 155 -15.79 8.25 8.34
C THR A 155 -16.39 7.39 9.45
N SER A 156 -16.62 7.99 10.62
CA SER A 156 -17.17 7.32 11.79
C SER A 156 -18.56 6.76 11.55
N CYS A 157 -18.75 5.48 11.87
CA CYS A 157 -20.04 4.81 11.79
C CYS A 157 -20.79 4.96 13.10
N VAL A 158 -21.31 6.17 13.35
CA VAL A 158 -21.96 6.55 14.61
C VAL A 158 -23.16 5.63 14.92
N GLU A 159 -23.96 5.30 13.91
CA GLU A 159 -25.13 4.42 14.04
C GLU A 159 -24.77 3.02 14.58
N HIS A 160 -23.58 2.52 14.22
CA HIS A 160 -23.10 1.21 14.66
C HIS A 160 -22.04 1.30 15.77
N GLY A 161 -21.73 2.50 16.26
CA GLY A 161 -20.87 2.74 17.42
C GLY A 161 -19.39 2.44 17.19
N PHE A 162 -18.87 2.52 15.96
CA PHE A 162 -17.46 2.23 15.66
C PHE A 162 -16.81 3.19 14.65
N VAL A 163 -15.48 3.19 14.64
CA VAL A 163 -14.63 3.89 13.67
C VAL A 163 -13.44 2.99 13.29
N PHE A 164 -12.98 3.06 12.04
CA PHE A 164 -11.80 2.31 11.62
C PHE A 164 -10.51 3.09 11.85
N GLU A 165 -9.51 2.42 12.41
CA GLU A 165 -8.11 2.83 12.29
C GLU A 165 -7.47 2.04 11.16
N ILE A 166 -6.98 2.73 10.14
CA ILE A 166 -6.59 2.09 8.88
C ILE A 166 -5.07 2.04 8.79
N VAL A 167 -4.53 0.86 8.47
CA VAL A 167 -3.15 0.68 8.03
C VAL A 167 -3.17 0.14 6.61
N CYS A 168 -2.44 0.78 5.70
CA CYS A 168 -2.33 0.35 4.31
C CYS A 168 -0.85 0.21 3.93
N PRO A 169 -0.26 -0.98 4.10
CA PRO A 169 1.13 -1.22 3.74
C PRO A 169 1.30 -1.34 2.23
N SER A 170 2.48 -0.96 1.76
CA SER A 170 3.00 -1.50 0.50
C SER A 170 3.59 -2.87 0.77
N ILE A 171 3.15 -3.90 0.05
CA ILE A 171 3.72 -5.24 0.19
C ILE A 171 5.23 -5.22 -0.11
N PRO A 172 6.06 -6.10 0.50
CA PRO A 172 7.50 -6.15 0.22
C PRO A 172 7.80 -6.20 -1.28
N GLY A 173 8.77 -5.40 -1.74
CA GLY A 173 9.15 -5.26 -3.14
C GLY A 173 8.21 -4.41 -4.01
N CYS A 174 7.18 -3.80 -3.42
CA CYS A 174 6.26 -2.92 -4.13
C CYS A 174 6.29 -1.48 -3.58
N GLY A 175 6.05 -0.51 -4.47
CA GLY A 175 5.95 0.90 -4.11
C GLY A 175 7.22 1.41 -3.42
N PHE A 176 7.10 1.80 -2.16
CA PHE A 176 8.20 2.32 -1.35
C PHE A 176 8.68 1.36 -0.26
N SER A 177 8.17 0.12 -0.24
CA SER A 177 8.70 -0.96 0.59
C SER A 177 9.91 -1.59 -0.08
N GLU A 178 10.92 -1.90 0.71
CA GLU A 178 12.11 -2.62 0.26
C GLU A 178 11.75 -4.02 -0.26
N ALA A 179 12.51 -4.51 -1.25
CA ALA A 179 12.35 -5.86 -1.77
C ALA A 179 12.96 -6.90 -0.82
N PRO A 180 12.41 -8.11 -0.73
CA PRO A 180 13.03 -9.19 0.04
C PRO A 180 14.46 -9.46 -0.42
N HIS A 181 15.37 -9.71 0.52
CA HIS A 181 16.78 -9.98 0.23
C HIS A 181 17.06 -11.45 -0.12
N GLN A 182 16.09 -12.35 0.13
CA GLN A 182 16.21 -13.79 -0.09
C GLN A 182 14.93 -14.35 -0.73
N SER A 183 15.06 -15.39 -1.55
CA SER A 183 13.92 -16.04 -2.20
C SER A 183 13.04 -16.79 -1.18
N GLY A 184 11.72 -16.63 -1.29
CA GLY A 184 10.74 -17.34 -0.45
C GLY A 184 10.22 -16.56 0.76
N MET A 185 10.61 -15.29 0.90
CA MET A 185 10.03 -14.32 1.84
C MET A 185 9.17 -13.28 1.12
#